data_AF-A0A7W2H2Z9-F1
#
_entry.id   AF-A0A7W2H2Z9-F1
#
_cell.length_a   1.000
_cell.length_b   1.000
_cell.length_c   1.000
_cell.angle_alpha   90.00
_cell.angle_beta   90.00
_cell.angle_gamma   90.00
#
_symmetry.space_group_name_H-M   'P 1'
#
loop_
_entity.id
_entity.type
_entity.pdbx_description
1 polymer ?
#
loop_
_entity_poly.entity_id
_entity_poly.type
_entity_poly.pdbx_seq_one_letter_code
_entity_poly.pdbx_strand_id
1 'polypeptide(L)'
;MFTKLDNETLSQKISEFKSLLIAYAKQEIQFPLKALLKWVLLGLLGSVFIIIGVLLVALGLLRLLQDQISLFDNGLSFVPYCITALALIVIASVLFKSAKKHS
;
A
#
# COMPACT_ATOMS: atom_id res chain seq x y z
N MET A 1 41.34 -18.59 -43.64
CA MET A 1 41.92 -17.65 -42.65
C MET A 1 41.03 -16.42 -42.41
N PHE A 2 40.25 -15.95 -43.40
CA PHE A 2 39.39 -14.75 -43.27
C PHE A 2 38.03 -14.95 -42.57
N THR A 3 37.47 -16.16 -42.56
CA THR A 3 36.11 -16.49 -42.01
C THR A 3 36.04 -16.72 -40.49
N LYS A 4 37.16 -16.60 -39.78
CA LYS A 4 37.19 -16.64 -38.31
C LYS A 4 37.30 -15.24 -37.71
N LEU A 5 37.95 -14.31 -38.42
CA LEU A 5 38.20 -12.94 -37.96
C LEU A 5 36.93 -12.07 -38.01
N ASP A 6 36.09 -12.28 -39.02
CA ASP A 6 34.76 -11.69 -39.17
C ASP A 6 33.78 -12.19 -38.10
N ASN A 7 33.76 -13.49 -37.80
CA ASN A 7 32.87 -14.05 -36.78
C ASN A 7 33.20 -13.57 -35.36
N GLU A 8 34.49 -13.49 -35.00
CA GLU A 8 34.93 -12.99 -33.69
C GLU A 8 34.56 -11.49 -33.53
N THR A 9 34.80 -10.68 -34.57
CA THR A 9 34.48 -9.24 -34.55
C THR A 9 32.97 -8.96 -34.55
N LEU A 10 32.17 -9.77 -35.26
CA LEU A 10 30.72 -9.70 -35.22
C LEU A 10 30.17 -10.12 -33.85
N SER A 11 30.67 -11.20 -33.27
CA SER A 11 30.29 -11.67 -31.94
C SER A 11 30.60 -10.61 -30.87
N GLN A 12 31.77 -9.95 -31.00
CA GLN A 12 32.19 -8.88 -30.11
C GLN A 12 31.29 -7.64 -30.24
N LYS A 13 30.96 -7.21 -31.47
CA LYS A 13 29.99 -6.13 -31.72
C LYS A 13 28.60 -6.44 -31.16
N ILE A 14 28.12 -7.67 -31.33
CA ILE A 14 26.80 -8.10 -30.81
C ILE A 14 26.82 -8.08 -29.28
N SER A 15 27.91 -8.55 -28.66
CA SER A 15 28.10 -8.50 -27.21
C SER A 15 28.08 -7.06 -26.69
N GLU A 16 28.77 -6.14 -27.36
CA GLU A 16 28.79 -4.71 -27.00
C GLU A 16 27.41 -4.07 -27.15
N PHE A 17 26.71 -4.30 -28.27
CA PHE A 17 25.34 -3.81 -28.47
C PHE A 17 24.38 -4.34 -27.40
N LYS A 18 24.48 -5.63 -27.07
CA LYS A 18 23.68 -6.24 -25.99
C LYS A 18 23.99 -5.59 -24.64
N SER A 19 25.26 -5.34 -24.36
CA SER A 19 25.71 -4.68 -23.12
C SER A 19 25.15 -3.28 -23.00
N LEU A 20 25.17 -2.51 -24.10
CA LEU A 20 24.62 -1.15 -24.17
C LEU A 20 23.10 -1.14 -23.99
N LEU A 21 22.38 -2.07 -24.62
CA LEU A 21 20.93 -2.21 -24.43
C LEU A 21 20.56 -2.55 -22.98
N ILE A 22 21.29 -3.49 -22.37
CA ILE A 22 21.07 -3.87 -20.96
C ILE A 22 21.36 -2.68 -20.04
N ALA A 23 22.42 -1.93 -20.30
CA ALA A 23 22.77 -0.75 -19.52
C ALA A 23 21.69 0.34 -19.63
N TYR A 24 21.17 0.59 -20.83
CA TYR A 24 20.10 1.56 -21.07
C TYR A 24 18.79 1.15 -20.40
N ALA A 25 18.36 -0.10 -20.57
CA ALA A 25 17.18 -0.63 -19.88
C ALA A 25 17.31 -0.51 -18.36
N LYS A 26 18.49 -0.83 -17.80
CA LYS A 26 18.77 -0.66 -16.37
C LYS A 26 18.74 0.81 -15.93
N GLN A 27 19.11 1.74 -16.80
CA GLN A 27 19.12 3.16 -16.50
C GLN A 27 17.71 3.75 -16.55
N GLU A 28 16.93 3.35 -17.54
CA GLU A 28 15.57 3.82 -17.74
C GLU A 28 14.57 3.21 -16.75
N ILE A 29 14.85 2.01 -16.20
CA ILE A 29 14.02 1.36 -15.15
C ILE A 29 14.35 1.87 -13.73
N GLN A 30 15.56 2.38 -13.49
CA GLN A 30 15.92 2.87 -12.15
C GLN A 30 15.12 4.10 -11.72
N PHE A 31 14.79 4.98 -12.66
CA PHE A 31 13.96 6.15 -12.40
C PHE A 31 12.51 5.78 -11.98
N PRO A 32 11.76 4.96 -12.75
CA PRO A 32 10.40 4.56 -12.38
C PRO A 32 10.37 3.69 -11.13
N LEU A 33 11.39 2.85 -10.89
CA LEU A 33 11.44 2.01 -9.68
C LEU A 33 11.56 2.84 -8.40
N LYS A 34 12.40 3.88 -8.40
CA LYS A 34 12.52 4.80 -7.26
C LYS A 34 11.23 5.58 -7.02
N ALA A 35 10.55 6.01 -8.09
CA ALA A 35 9.27 6.68 -7.98
C ALA A 35 8.21 5.76 -7.35
N LEU A 36 8.08 4.52 -7.83
CA LEU A 36 7.20 3.51 -7.26
C LEU A 36 7.51 3.26 -5.79
N LEU A 37 8.78 3.06 -5.44
CA LEU A 37 9.18 2.83 -4.05
C LEU A 37 8.73 3.98 -3.13
N LYS A 38 8.91 5.22 -3.57
CA LYS A 38 8.50 6.42 -2.80
C LYS A 38 6.98 6.43 -2.56
N TRP A 39 6.17 6.11 -3.57
CA TRP A 39 4.72 6.04 -3.42
C TRP A 39 4.28 4.88 -2.52
N VAL A 40 4.94 3.73 -2.60
CA VAL A 40 4.68 2.59 -1.70
C VAL A 40 5.02 2.92 -0.26
N LEU A 41 6.18 3.57 -0.01
CA LEU A 41 6.55 4.00 1.34
C LEU A 41 5.55 5.02 1.91
N LEU A 42 5.11 5.99 1.09
CA LEU A 42 4.09 6.96 1.48
C LEU A 42 2.75 6.27 1.78
N GLY A 43 2.34 5.31 0.95
CA GLY A 43 1.12 4.52 1.17
C GLY A 43 1.18 3.67 2.44
N LEU A 44 2.34 3.06 2.73
CA LEU A 44 2.55 2.29 3.95
C LEU A 44 2.45 3.17 5.20
N LEU A 45 3.08 4.34 5.17
CA LEU A 45 3.00 5.31 6.27
C LEU A 45 1.56 5.80 6.49
N GLY A 46 0.84 6.08 5.39
CA GLY A 46 -0.58 6.45 5.45
C GLY A 46 -1.45 5.33 6.03
N SER A 47 -1.18 4.08 5.68
CA SER A 47 -1.91 2.91 6.21
C SER A 47 -1.76 2.79 7.73
N VAL A 48 -0.55 2.96 8.25
CA VAL A 48 -0.30 2.94 9.70
C VAL A 48 -1.11 4.03 10.41
N PHE A 49 -1.11 5.25 9.86
CA PHE A 49 -1.88 6.35 10.44
C PHE A 49 -3.40 6.09 10.42
N ILE A 50 -3.91 5.54 9.31
CA ILE A 50 -5.32 5.14 9.19
C ILE A 50 -5.68 4.09 10.25
N ILE A 51 -4.87 3.04 10.40
CA ILE A 51 -5.11 1.98 11.39
C ILE A 51 -5.20 2.56 12.80
N ILE A 52 -4.24 3.42 13.17
CA ILE A 52 -4.22 4.07 14.49
C ILE A 52 -5.44 4.98 14.68
N GLY A 53 -5.79 5.78 13.69
CA GLY A 53 -6.96 6.67 13.75
C GLY A 53 -8.26 5.88 13.94
N VAL A 54 -8.42 4.76 13.25
CA VAL A 54 -9.58 3.88 13.39
C VAL A 54 -9.67 3.28 14.80
N LEU A 55 -8.55 2.83 15.36
CA LEU A 55 -8.50 2.31 16.72
C LEU A 55 -8.84 3.39 17.77
N LEU A 56 -8.30 4.59 17.61
CA LEU A 56 -8.59 5.71 18.52
C LEU A 56 -10.06 6.14 18.45
N VAL A 57 -10.65 6.18 17.26
CA VAL A 57 -12.09 6.46 17.09
C VAL A 57 -12.94 5.37 17.74
N ALA A 58 -12.58 4.09 17.57
CA ALA A 58 -13.28 2.97 18.20
C ALA A 58 -13.21 3.05 19.74
N LEU A 59 -12.03 3.31 20.30
CA LEU A 59 -11.82 3.47 21.74
C LEU A 59 -12.53 4.72 22.28
N GLY A 60 -12.50 5.83 21.56
CA GLY A 60 -13.17 7.08 21.94
C GLY A 60 -14.69 6.95 21.94
N LEU A 61 -15.26 6.28 20.93
CA LEU A 61 -16.69 5.95 20.90
C LEU A 61 -17.09 5.03 22.05
N LEU A 62 -16.31 3.97 22.30
CA LEU A 62 -16.57 3.06 23.41
C LEU A 62 -16.54 3.79 24.75
N ARG A 63 -15.58 4.70 24.94
CA ARG A 63 -15.43 5.49 26.16
C ARG A 63 -16.56 6.49 26.33
N LEU A 64 -16.88 7.30 25.31
CA LEU A 64 -17.99 8.28 25.41
C LEU A 64 -19.32 7.60 25.73
N LEU A 65 -19.53 6.41 25.18
CA LEU A 65 -20.78 5.67 25.35
C LEU A 65 -20.87 4.96 26.71
N GLN A 66 -19.73 4.55 27.29
CA GLN A 66 -19.66 4.04 28.66
C GLN A 66 -19.72 5.17 29.71
N ASP A 67 -19.12 6.33 29.43
CA ASP A 67 -18.97 7.45 30.38
C ASP A 67 -20.25 8.29 30.52
N GLN A 68 -21.02 8.46 29.43
CA GLN A 68 -22.26 9.25 29.45
C GLN A 68 -23.52 8.44 29.76
N ILE A 69 -23.47 7.11 29.70
CA ILE A 69 -24.67 6.26 29.84
C ILE A 69 -24.47 5.22 30.94
N SER A 70 -24.40 5.72 32.18
CA SER A 70 -24.52 4.90 33.40
C SER A 70 -25.89 4.19 33.55
N LEU A 71 -26.81 4.37 32.58
CA LEU A 71 -28.16 3.77 32.56
C LEU A 71 -28.19 2.32 32.04
N PHE A 72 -27.08 1.81 31.48
CA PHE A 72 -27.05 0.48 30.85
C PHE A 72 -26.52 -0.67 31.73
N ASP A 73 -26.35 -0.42 33.03
CA ASP A 73 -25.78 -1.37 33.99
C ASP A 73 -26.64 -2.63 34.23
N ASN A 74 -27.92 -2.60 33.84
CA ASN A 74 -28.90 -3.66 34.14
C ASN A 74 -29.30 -4.58 32.96
N GLY A 75 -28.55 -4.58 31.83
CA GLY A 75 -28.76 -5.55 30.75
C GLY A 75 -28.55 -5.06 29.31
N LEU A 76 -28.13 -3.80 29.12
CA LEU A 76 -27.92 -3.18 27.81
C LEU A 76 -26.43 -2.93 27.51
N SER A 77 -25.56 -3.69 28.19
CA SER A 77 -24.11 -3.68 28.02
C SER A 77 -23.63 -4.15 26.64
N PHE A 78 -24.52 -4.67 25.78
CA PHE A 78 -24.21 -5.06 24.39
C PHE A 78 -24.30 -3.88 23.38
N VAL A 79 -25.03 -2.82 23.72
CA VAL A 79 -25.27 -1.66 22.85
C VAL A 79 -23.98 -0.93 22.46
N PRO A 80 -23.01 -0.73 23.38
CA PRO A 80 -21.74 -0.12 23.03
C PRO A 80 -20.90 -0.93 22.04
N TYR A 81 -20.98 -2.26 22.13
CA TYR A 81 -20.32 -3.15 21.18
C TYR A 81 -20.98 -3.10 19.79
N CYS A 82 -22.30 -2.98 19.72
CA CYS A 82 -23.01 -2.83 18.43
C CYS A 82 -22.68 -1.51 17.71
N ILE A 83 -22.55 -0.40 18.45
CA ILE A 83 -22.23 0.90 17.86
C ILE A 83 -20.77 0.97 17.41
N THR A 84 -19.83 0.43 18.18
CA THR A 84 -18.43 0.30 17.75
C THR A 84 -18.29 -0.63 16.54
N ALA A 85 -19.05 -1.73 16.48
CA ALA A 85 -19.12 -2.57 15.29
C ALA A 85 -19.67 -1.81 14.06
N LEU A 86 -20.72 -1.01 14.23
CA LEU A 86 -21.25 -0.14 13.18
C LEU A 86 -20.24 0.90 12.69
N ALA A 87 -19.50 1.53 13.60
CA ALA A 87 -18.44 2.46 13.24
C ALA A 87 -17.33 1.78 12.42
N LEU A 88 -16.90 0.58 12.84
CA LEU A 88 -15.96 -0.22 12.06
C LEU A 88 -16.52 -0.61 10.67
N ILE A 89 -17.80 -0.95 10.58
CA ILE A 89 -18.47 -1.24 9.30
C ILE A 89 -18.48 -0.01 8.38
N VAL A 90 -18.76 1.19 8.91
CA VAL A 90 -18.73 2.45 8.14
C VAL A 90 -17.33 2.73 7.62
N ILE A 91 -16.31 2.58 8.47
CA ILE A 91 -14.92 2.79 8.08
C ILE A 91 -14.51 1.76 7.02
N ALA A 92 -14.83 0.47 7.24
CA ALA A 92 -14.54 -0.60 6.30
C ALA A 92 -15.23 -0.40 4.95
N SER A 93 -16.49 0.07 4.95
CA SER A 93 -17.22 0.36 3.71
C SER A 93 -16.71 1.61 3.00
N VAL A 94 -16.26 2.65 3.70
CA VAL A 94 -15.54 3.78 3.11
C VAL A 94 -14.22 3.32 2.48
N LEU A 95 -13.44 2.50 3.18
CA LEU A 95 -12.21 1.90 2.67
C LEU A 95 -12.46 1.05 1.41
N PHE A 96 -13.47 0.18 1.44
CA PHE A 96 -13.86 -0.64 0.29
C PHE A 96 -14.29 0.22 -0.90
N LYS A 97 -15.07 1.27 -0.65
CA LYS A 97 -15.54 2.19 -1.69
C LYS A 97 -14.38 2.99 -2.28
N SER A 98 -13.41 3.39 -1.45
CA SER A 98 -12.18 4.06 -1.89
C SER A 98 -11.28 3.12 -2.71
N ALA A 99 -11.17 1.84 -2.31
CA ALA A 99 -10.41 0.84 -3.05
C ALA A 99 -11.06 0.55 -4.41
N LYS A 100 -12.39 0.44 -4.47
CA LYS A 100 -13.13 0.19 -5.70
C LYS A 100 -13.16 1.39 -6.65
N LYS A 101 -13.06 2.62 -6.15
CA LYS A 101 -13.02 3.84 -6.97
C LYS A 101 -11.71 4.00 -7.76
N HIS A 102 -10.67 3.24 -7.40
CA HIS A 102 -9.37 3.26 -8.07
C HIS A 102 -9.08 2.03 -8.96
N SER A 103 -10.01 1.07 -9.06
CA SER A 103 -10.06 0.05 -10.14
C SER A 103 -11.00 0.51 -11.25
#